data_AF-A0A7I8LLX1-F1
#
_entry.id   AF-A0A7I8LLX1-F1
#
_cell.length_a   1.000
_cell.length_b   1.000
_cell.length_c   1.000
_cell.angle_alpha   90.00
_cell.angle_beta   90.00
_cell.angle_gamma   90.00
#
_symmetry.space_group_name_H-M   'P 1'
#
loop_
_entity.id
_entity.type
_entity.pdbx_description
1 polymer ?
#
loop_
_entity_poly.entity_id
_entity_poly.type
_entity_poly.pdbx_seq_one_letter_code
_entity_poly.pdbx_strand_id
1 'polypeptide(L)'
;MAEKVRVALDRLGEMYGSVGELLRLPETRRALAGERWVTRELDASVTLLDVCAAAREAISSVKQQAQDLRSALRTRRGGGGAVRAYFRTTRAAREEGARCLRILKQMERKRAARPPRSAAAEGLTEAAITVFRSLSSVMSQGPRRAPAGEKRGWLPEKMKKRTAEDVSLLGLDGRPRREDDTAGLEAVEEAQRQLHRLEVGFQGLEAGLEAAFRRLVQHRVLLLNILSQ
;
A
#
# COMPACT_ATOMS: atom_id res chain seq x y z
N MET A 1 -12.26 3.43 1.80
CA MET A 1 -11.23 3.22 0.75
C MET A 1 -10.37 2.02 1.13
N ALA A 2 -9.59 2.09 2.21
CA ALA A 2 -8.80 0.95 2.71
C ALA A 2 -9.63 -0.33 2.89
N GLU A 3 -10.81 -0.24 3.50
CA GLU A 3 -11.71 -1.40 3.67
C GLU A 3 -12.17 -2.02 2.34
N LYS A 4 -12.44 -1.19 1.32
CA LYS A 4 -12.79 -1.69 -0.02
C LYS A 4 -11.61 -2.41 -0.66
N VAL A 5 -10.39 -1.92 -0.44
CA VAL A 5 -9.16 -2.57 -0.93
C VAL A 5 -8.92 -3.89 -0.20
N ARG A 6 -9.16 -3.95 1.11
CA ARG A 6 -9.10 -5.20 1.89
C ARG A 6 -10.05 -6.25 1.32
N VAL A 7 -11.33 -5.92 1.19
CA VAL A 7 -12.33 -6.84 0.61
C VAL A 7 -11.93 -7.29 -0.80
N ALA A 8 -11.33 -6.39 -1.59
CA ALA A 8 -10.86 -6.74 -2.93
C ALA A 8 -9.63 -7.67 -2.91
N LEU A 9 -8.73 -7.53 -1.93
CA LEU A 9 -7.61 -8.46 -1.70
C LEU A 9 -8.11 -9.85 -1.29
N ASP A 10 -9.14 -9.91 -0.43
CA ASP A 10 -9.74 -11.17 -0.01
C ASP A 10 -10.38 -11.90 -1.20
N ARG A 11 -11.19 -11.19 -2.00
CA ARG A 11 -11.79 -11.72 -3.24
C ARG A 11 -10.74 -12.17 -4.26
N LEU A 12 -9.65 -11.44 -4.38
CA LEU A 12 -8.54 -11.82 -5.25
C LEU A 12 -7.93 -13.15 -4.79
N GLY A 13 -7.77 -13.34 -3.47
CA GLY A 13 -7.31 -14.60 -2.88
C GLY A 13 -8.25 -15.78 -3.18
N GLU A 14 -9.57 -15.57 -3.12
CA GLU A 14 -10.58 -16.58 -3.48
C GLU A 14 -10.52 -16.95 -4.97
N MET A 15 -10.35 -15.96 -5.85
CA MET A 15 -10.16 -16.18 -7.28
C MET A 15 -8.91 -17.03 -7.57
N TYR A 16 -7.76 -16.67 -7.00
CA TYR A 16 -6.53 -17.47 -7.12
C TYR A 16 -6.70 -18.88 -6.55
N GLY A 17 -7.45 -19.04 -5.46
CA GLY A 17 -7.80 -20.34 -4.90
C GLY A 17 -8.62 -21.19 -5.89
N SER A 18 -9.69 -20.62 -6.44
CA SER A 18 -10.59 -21.30 -7.38
C SER A 18 -9.88 -21.71 -8.67
N VAL A 19 -9.06 -20.82 -9.24
CA VAL A 19 -8.21 -21.14 -10.40
C VAL A 19 -7.17 -22.19 -10.01
N GLY A 20 -6.62 -22.13 -8.81
CA GLY A 20 -5.69 -23.12 -8.30
C GLY A 20 -6.28 -24.53 -8.25
N GLU A 21 -7.55 -24.69 -7.88
CA GLU A 21 -8.24 -25.99 -7.93
C GLU A 21 -8.41 -26.50 -9.36
N LEU A 22 -8.78 -25.63 -10.31
CA LEU A 22 -8.85 -25.98 -11.73
C LEU A 22 -7.48 -26.42 -12.27
N LEU A 23 -6.40 -25.71 -11.94
CA LEU A 23 -5.04 -26.03 -12.36
C LEU A 23 -4.50 -27.34 -11.76
N ARG A 24 -5.19 -27.96 -10.79
CA ARG A 24 -4.84 -29.29 -10.27
C ARG A 24 -5.40 -30.43 -11.12
N LEU A 25 -6.44 -30.17 -11.92
CA LEU A 25 -7.04 -31.17 -12.80
C LEU A 25 -6.07 -31.56 -13.92
N PRO A 26 -5.79 -32.87 -14.13
CA PRO A 26 -4.87 -33.33 -15.17
C PRO A 26 -5.24 -32.86 -16.58
N GLU A 27 -6.53 -32.79 -16.89
CA GLU A 27 -7.07 -32.36 -18.19
C GLU A 27 -6.73 -30.89 -18.43
N THR A 28 -6.92 -30.05 -17.41
CA THR A 28 -6.56 -28.64 -17.43
C THR A 28 -5.05 -28.46 -17.57
N ARG A 29 -4.24 -29.24 -16.85
CA ARG A 29 -2.77 -29.17 -17.00
C ARG A 29 -2.31 -29.52 -18.40
N ARG A 30 -2.81 -30.61 -18.99
CA ARG A 30 -2.48 -31.03 -20.36
C ARG A 30 -2.92 -30.00 -21.39
N ALA A 31 -4.11 -29.43 -21.23
CA ALA A 31 -4.62 -28.40 -22.15
C ALA A 31 -3.82 -27.08 -22.09
N LEU A 32 -3.06 -26.86 -21.01
CA LEU A 32 -2.26 -25.66 -20.80
C LEU A 32 -0.76 -25.90 -20.96
N ALA A 33 -0.34 -27.15 -21.16
CA ALA A 33 1.06 -27.50 -21.38
C ALA A 33 1.57 -26.88 -22.70
N GLY A 34 2.73 -26.21 -22.64
CA GLY A 34 3.32 -25.54 -23.80
C GLY A 34 2.69 -24.20 -24.19
N GLU A 35 1.66 -23.75 -23.47
CA GLU A 35 1.02 -22.48 -23.77
C GLU A 35 1.89 -21.27 -23.37
N ARG A 36 2.16 -20.40 -24.35
CA ARG A 36 2.94 -19.15 -24.15
C ARG A 36 2.30 -18.20 -23.13
N TRP A 37 1.02 -18.39 -22.81
CA TRP A 37 0.35 -17.54 -21.84
C TRP A 37 0.77 -17.85 -20.40
N VAL A 38 1.18 -19.09 -20.09
CA VAL A 38 1.63 -19.51 -18.75
C VAL A 38 2.90 -18.77 -18.34
N THR A 39 3.89 -18.68 -19.24
CA THR A 39 5.12 -17.90 -18.99
C THR A 39 4.83 -16.42 -18.73
N ARG A 40 3.88 -15.85 -19.48
CA ARG A 40 3.48 -14.45 -19.29
C ARG A 40 2.75 -14.22 -17.96
N GLU A 41 1.96 -15.18 -17.51
CA GLU A 41 1.30 -15.14 -16.20
C GLU A 41 2.34 -15.25 -15.08
N LEU A 42 3.36 -16.10 -15.26
CA LEU A 42 4.50 -16.19 -14.36
C LEU A 42 5.26 -14.85 -14.28
N ASP A 43 5.53 -14.18 -15.40
CA ASP A 43 6.18 -12.85 -15.40
C ASP A 43 5.33 -11.80 -14.66
N ALA A 44 4.01 -11.80 -14.90
CA ALA A 44 3.09 -10.90 -14.22
C ALA A 44 3.08 -11.16 -12.71
N SER A 45 3.06 -12.43 -12.30
CA SER A 45 3.07 -12.84 -10.88
C SER A 45 4.30 -12.30 -10.13
N VAL A 46 5.48 -12.29 -10.75
CA VAL A 46 6.70 -11.74 -10.12
C VAL A 46 6.51 -10.26 -9.82
N THR A 47 6.05 -9.49 -10.81
CA THR A 47 5.88 -8.05 -10.64
C THR A 47 4.81 -7.74 -9.58
N LEU A 48 3.74 -8.54 -9.51
CA LEU A 48 2.71 -8.41 -8.48
C LEU A 48 3.23 -8.76 -7.08
N LEU A 49 4.09 -9.78 -6.97
CA LEU A 49 4.76 -10.14 -5.72
C LEU A 49 5.70 -9.03 -5.23
N ASP A 50 6.45 -8.40 -6.14
CA ASP A 50 7.31 -7.25 -5.81
C ASP A 50 6.49 -6.07 -5.27
N VAL A 51 5.38 -5.73 -5.93
CA VAL A 51 4.45 -4.68 -5.46
C VAL A 51 3.86 -5.05 -4.10
N CYS A 52 3.50 -6.32 -3.90
CA CYS A 52 2.99 -6.81 -2.63
C CYS A 52 4.03 -6.72 -1.50
N ALA A 53 5.29 -7.06 -1.77
CA ALA A 53 6.39 -6.97 -0.81
C ALA A 53 6.66 -5.52 -0.42
N ALA A 54 6.82 -4.63 -1.40
CA ALA A 54 7.02 -3.20 -1.16
C ALA A 54 5.87 -2.57 -0.36
N ALA A 55 4.62 -2.96 -0.65
CA ALA A 55 3.45 -2.51 0.11
C ALA A 55 3.50 -2.94 1.58
N ARG A 56 3.84 -4.22 1.84
CA ARG A 56 3.98 -4.74 3.21
C ARG A 56 5.09 -4.03 3.98
N GLU A 57 6.26 -3.86 3.38
CA GLU A 57 7.38 -3.16 4.01
C GLU A 57 7.05 -1.71 4.37
N ALA A 58 6.40 -1.00 3.43
CA ALA A 58 5.97 0.38 3.67
C ALA A 58 4.95 0.48 4.81
N ILE A 59 3.97 -0.43 4.86
CA ILE A 59 2.97 -0.46 5.94
C ILE A 59 3.62 -0.77 7.29
N SER A 60 4.49 -1.79 7.35
CA SER A 60 5.22 -2.17 8.57
C SER A 60 6.10 -1.03 9.08
N SER A 61 6.80 -0.33 8.18
CA SER A 61 7.64 0.83 8.53
C SER A 61 6.83 1.96 9.16
N VAL A 62 5.66 2.29 8.58
CA VAL A 62 4.79 3.33 9.14
C VAL A 62 4.24 2.92 10.52
N LYS A 63 3.87 1.65 10.71
CA LYS A 63 3.40 1.14 12.01
C LYS A 63 4.49 1.17 13.09
N GLN A 64 5.72 0.78 12.76
CA GLN A 64 6.83 0.85 13.72
C GLN A 64 7.07 2.29 14.15
N GLN A 65 7.17 3.22 13.19
CA GLN A 65 7.38 4.64 13.52
C GLN A 65 6.19 5.27 14.25
N ALA A 66 4.99 4.73 14.06
CA ALA A 66 3.83 5.15 14.82
C ALA A 66 3.92 4.78 16.30
N GLN A 67 4.40 3.57 16.58
CA GLN A 67 4.65 3.10 17.95
C GLN A 67 5.80 3.88 18.61
N ASP A 68 6.88 4.13 17.88
CA ASP A 68 8.02 4.93 18.35
C ASP A 68 7.57 6.36 18.71
N LEU A 69 6.76 6.98 17.84
CA LEU A 69 6.17 8.30 18.10
C LEU A 69 5.29 8.30 19.35
N ARG A 70 4.40 7.33 19.51
CA ARG A 70 3.57 7.21 20.73
C ARG A 70 4.42 7.10 21.98
N SER A 71 5.49 6.31 21.92
CA SER A 71 6.39 6.10 23.06
C SER A 71 7.14 7.38 23.41
N ALA A 72 7.67 8.09 22.41
CA ALA A 72 8.36 9.37 22.58
C ALA A 72 7.44 10.48 23.11
N LEU A 73 6.17 10.50 22.70
CA LEU A 73 5.20 11.46 23.22
C LEU A 73 4.85 11.19 24.70
N ARG A 74 4.90 9.93 25.16
CA ARG A 74 4.63 9.56 26.56
C ARG A 74 5.79 9.94 27.49
N THR A 75 7.03 9.94 27.02
CA THR A 75 8.23 10.16 27.85
C THR A 75 8.57 11.64 28.09
N ARG A 76 7.75 12.59 27.60
CA ARG A 76 7.87 14.06 27.79
C ARG A 76 9.20 14.70 27.32
N ARG A 77 10.15 13.92 26.76
CA ARG A 77 11.42 14.35 26.19
C ARG A 77 11.46 14.03 24.69
N GLY A 78 11.69 15.05 23.84
CA GLY A 78 12.14 14.84 22.46
C GLY A 78 11.09 14.46 21.40
N GLY A 79 9.80 14.81 21.60
CA GLY A 79 8.72 14.51 20.66
C GLY A 79 8.94 15.03 19.22
N GLY A 80 9.65 16.14 19.03
CA GLY A 80 9.89 16.72 17.71
C GLY A 80 10.66 15.81 16.75
N GLY A 81 11.69 15.10 17.25
CA GLY A 81 12.46 14.14 16.46
C GLY A 81 11.60 12.98 15.97
N ALA A 82 10.76 12.43 16.85
CA ALA A 82 9.86 11.34 16.53
C ALA A 82 8.76 11.76 15.53
N VAL A 83 8.20 12.98 15.68
CA VAL A 83 7.23 13.52 14.73
C VAL A 83 7.85 13.68 13.34
N ARG A 84 9.09 14.19 13.25
CA ARG A 84 9.83 14.30 11.98
C ARG A 84 10.08 12.94 11.32
N ALA A 85 10.54 11.95 12.10
CA ALA A 85 10.78 10.59 11.61
C ALA A 85 9.50 9.97 11.03
N TYR A 86 8.38 10.11 11.75
CA TYR A 86 7.06 9.64 11.29
C TYR A 86 6.62 10.28 9.95
N PHE A 87 6.78 11.60 9.80
CA PHE A 87 6.42 12.26 8.54
C PHE A 87 7.33 11.85 7.37
N ARG A 88 8.63 11.62 7.62
CA ARG A 88 9.57 11.12 6.60
C ARG A 88 9.18 9.74 6.11
N THR A 89 8.89 8.80 7.01
CA THR A 89 8.51 7.42 6.62
C THR A 89 7.14 7.38 5.96
N THR A 90 6.16 8.13 6.47
CA THR A 90 4.84 8.24 5.82
C THR A 90 4.96 8.84 4.41
N ARG A 91 5.88 9.78 4.20
CA ARG A 91 6.19 10.30 2.85
C ARG A 91 6.85 9.24 1.97
N ALA A 92 7.86 8.53 2.47
CA ALA A 92 8.51 7.46 1.74
C ALA A 92 7.51 6.36 1.31
N ALA A 93 6.59 5.96 2.20
CA ALA A 93 5.52 5.01 1.90
C ALA A 93 4.59 5.50 0.77
N ARG A 94 4.33 6.82 0.69
CA ARG A 94 3.55 7.41 -0.41
C ARG A 94 4.31 7.39 -1.72
N GLU A 95 5.60 7.71 -1.68
CA GLU A 95 6.48 7.66 -2.84
C GLU A 95 6.59 6.22 -3.38
N GLU A 96 6.64 5.23 -2.48
CA GLU A 96 6.58 3.81 -2.84
C GLU A 96 5.23 3.42 -3.44
N GLY A 97 4.11 3.89 -2.87
CA GLY A 97 2.79 3.73 -3.46
C GLY A 97 2.71 4.32 -4.88
N ALA A 98 3.27 5.52 -5.09
CA ALA A 98 3.34 6.15 -6.41
C ALA A 98 4.25 5.37 -7.38
N ARG A 99 5.34 4.78 -6.89
CA ARG A 99 6.20 3.89 -7.67
C ARG A 99 5.45 2.63 -8.09
N CYS A 100 4.74 1.96 -7.18
CA CYS A 100 3.93 0.80 -7.48
C CYS A 100 2.85 1.10 -8.55
N LEU A 101 2.18 2.27 -8.46
CA LEU A 101 1.25 2.71 -9.50
C LEU A 101 1.89 2.83 -10.88
N ARG A 102 3.15 3.29 -10.97
CA ARG A 102 3.89 3.36 -12.24
C ARG A 102 4.21 1.96 -12.78
N ILE A 103 4.65 1.05 -11.91
CA ILE A 103 4.94 -0.35 -12.27
C ILE A 103 3.68 -1.03 -12.84
N LEU A 104 2.55 -0.91 -12.13
CA LEU A 104 1.28 -1.51 -12.55
C LEU A 104 0.78 -0.95 -13.88
N LYS A 105 0.88 0.37 -14.10
CA LYS A 105 0.56 0.98 -15.41
C LYS A 105 1.47 0.47 -16.53
N GLN A 106 2.75 0.25 -16.24
CA GLN A 106 3.68 -0.32 -17.23
C GLN A 106 3.30 -1.76 -17.57
N MET A 107 2.86 -2.55 -16.58
CA MET A 107 2.34 -3.90 -16.81
C MET A 107 1.08 -3.87 -17.70
N GLU A 108 0.10 -3.02 -17.39
CA GLU A 108 -1.13 -2.84 -18.18
C GLU A 108 -0.79 -2.52 -19.64
N ARG A 109 0.15 -1.59 -19.88
CA ARG A 109 0.60 -1.21 -21.23
C ARG A 109 1.29 -2.37 -21.97
N LYS A 110 2.23 -3.06 -21.31
CA LYS A 110 2.92 -4.24 -21.87
C LYS A 110 1.93 -5.33 -22.26
N ARG A 111 0.81 -5.39 -21.55
CA ARG A 111 -0.25 -6.36 -21.79
C ARG A 111 -1.17 -5.94 -22.93
N ALA A 112 -1.62 -4.69 -22.96
CA ALA A 112 -2.43 -4.15 -24.05
C ALA A 112 -1.71 -4.18 -25.41
N ALA A 113 -0.38 -4.13 -25.42
CA ALA A 113 0.44 -4.25 -26.63
C ALA A 113 0.53 -5.70 -27.17
N ARG A 114 0.00 -6.70 -26.46
CA ARG A 114 0.03 -8.11 -26.87
C ARG A 114 -1.29 -8.47 -27.56
N PRO A 115 -1.29 -9.44 -28.50
CA PRO A 115 -2.52 -9.86 -29.17
C PRO A 115 -3.56 -10.36 -28.16
N PRO A 116 -4.86 -10.02 -28.36
CA PRO A 116 -5.95 -10.38 -27.44
C PRO A 116 -6.07 -11.89 -27.32
N ARG A 117 -6.23 -12.38 -26.07
CA ARG A 117 -6.30 -13.81 -25.74
C ARG A 117 -7.74 -14.30 -25.66
N SER A 118 -7.91 -15.58 -25.34
CA SER A 118 -9.16 -16.10 -24.79
C SER A 118 -9.47 -15.40 -23.45
N ALA A 119 -10.72 -14.97 -23.26
CA ALA A 119 -11.17 -14.15 -22.13
C ALA A 119 -10.87 -14.76 -20.75
N ALA A 120 -10.79 -16.09 -20.65
CA ALA A 120 -10.57 -16.81 -19.40
C ALA A 120 -9.16 -16.64 -18.81
N ALA A 121 -8.12 -16.55 -19.67
CA ALA A 121 -6.73 -16.38 -19.22
C ALA A 121 -6.40 -14.92 -18.84
N GLU A 122 -7.31 -13.98 -19.15
CA GLU A 122 -7.07 -12.55 -18.94
C GLU A 122 -7.66 -12.00 -17.62
N GLY A 123 -8.72 -12.61 -17.11
CA GLY A 123 -9.44 -12.07 -15.94
C GLY A 123 -8.59 -12.00 -14.66
N LEU A 124 -7.73 -13.00 -14.41
CA LEU A 124 -7.03 -13.15 -13.12
C LEU A 124 -5.96 -12.07 -12.91
N THR A 125 -5.04 -11.89 -13.86
CA THR A 125 -4.04 -10.82 -13.79
C THR A 125 -4.67 -9.43 -13.86
N GLU A 126 -5.77 -9.21 -14.61
CA GLU A 126 -6.44 -7.88 -14.63
C GLU A 126 -7.05 -7.54 -13.26
N ALA A 127 -7.71 -8.51 -12.63
CA ALA A 127 -8.25 -8.34 -11.30
C ALA A 127 -7.13 -8.03 -10.30
N ALA A 128 -6.02 -8.79 -10.36
CA ALA A 128 -4.87 -8.54 -9.50
C ALA A 128 -4.32 -7.12 -9.69
N ILE A 129 -4.00 -6.72 -10.93
CA ILE A 129 -3.50 -5.38 -11.24
C ILE A 129 -4.45 -4.30 -10.71
N THR A 130 -5.77 -4.48 -10.88
CA THR A 130 -6.77 -3.52 -10.41
C THR A 130 -6.75 -3.38 -8.89
N VAL A 131 -6.70 -4.49 -8.16
CA VAL A 131 -6.64 -4.49 -6.69
C VAL A 131 -5.35 -3.85 -6.19
N PHE A 132 -4.20 -4.23 -6.74
CA PHE A 132 -2.91 -3.66 -6.36
C PHE A 132 -2.82 -2.17 -6.73
N ARG A 133 -3.44 -1.74 -7.84
CA ARG A 133 -3.54 -0.31 -8.20
C ARG A 133 -4.38 0.47 -7.20
N SER A 134 -5.51 -0.08 -6.77
CA SER A 134 -6.32 0.54 -5.72
C SER A 134 -5.57 0.60 -4.38
N LEU A 135 -4.81 -0.44 -4.03
CA LEU A 135 -3.92 -0.44 -2.86
C LEU A 135 -2.85 0.64 -2.94
N SER A 136 -2.09 0.68 -4.03
CA SER A 136 -1.03 1.67 -4.24
C SER A 136 -1.59 3.10 -4.32
N SER A 137 -2.84 3.26 -4.76
CA SER A 137 -3.57 4.53 -4.66
C SER A 137 -3.91 4.90 -3.22
N VAL A 138 -4.31 3.95 -2.38
CA VAL A 138 -4.53 4.20 -0.94
C VAL A 138 -3.23 4.58 -0.26
N MET A 139 -2.12 3.91 -0.59
CA MET A 139 -0.80 4.22 -0.03
C MET A 139 -0.27 5.60 -0.47
N SER A 140 -0.49 5.98 -1.73
CA SER A 140 -0.01 7.27 -2.26
C SER A 140 -0.87 8.46 -1.82
N GLN A 141 -2.02 8.23 -1.19
CA GLN A 141 -2.87 9.31 -0.69
C GLN A 141 -2.27 10.01 0.55
N GLY A 142 -2.31 11.35 0.50
CA GLY A 142 -2.01 12.24 1.62
C GLY A 142 -3.08 12.21 2.72
N PRO A 143 -2.92 13.00 3.81
CA PRO A 143 -4.03 13.32 4.70
C PRO A 143 -5.22 13.77 3.85
N ARG A 144 -6.40 13.20 4.08
CA ARG A 144 -7.62 13.61 3.36
C ARG A 144 -7.80 15.11 3.49
N ARG A 145 -7.88 15.83 2.36
CA ARG A 145 -8.40 17.19 2.32
C ARG A 145 -9.76 17.19 3.03
N ALA A 146 -9.94 18.11 3.97
CA ALA A 146 -11.28 18.45 4.43
C ALA A 146 -12.15 18.82 3.20
N PRO A 147 -13.44 18.46 3.19
CA PRO A 147 -14.32 18.77 2.08
C PRO A 147 -14.28 20.28 1.79
N ALA A 148 -14.05 20.62 0.53
CA ALA A 148 -14.08 22.01 0.06
C ALA A 148 -15.52 22.52 0.19
N GLY A 149 -15.76 23.35 1.19
CA GLY A 149 -17.09 23.91 1.45
C GLY A 149 -17.16 24.71 2.75
N GLU A 150 -16.35 24.36 3.75
CA GLU A 150 -16.42 25.06 5.04
C GLU A 150 -15.32 26.12 5.13
N LYS A 151 -15.68 27.35 4.75
CA LYS A 151 -14.89 28.56 4.97
C LYS A 151 -14.86 28.89 6.46
N ARG A 152 -14.21 28.07 7.27
CA ARG A 152 -13.69 28.47 8.59
C ARG A 152 -12.17 28.50 8.47
N GLY A 153 -11.65 29.72 8.41
CA GLY A 153 -10.22 29.98 8.42
C GLY A 153 -9.60 29.52 9.73
N TRP A 154 -8.66 28.58 9.64
CA TRP A 154 -7.57 28.49 10.62
C TRP A 154 -6.27 27.93 10.02
N LEU A 155 -6.19 27.56 8.73
CA LEU A 155 -4.94 27.00 8.21
C LEU A 155 -4.37 27.88 7.10
N PRO A 156 -3.18 28.51 7.31
CA PRO A 156 -2.52 29.21 6.24
C PRO A 156 -2.18 28.23 5.11
N GLU A 157 -2.34 28.72 3.89
CA GLU A 157 -2.17 28.02 2.62
C GLU A 157 -0.82 27.30 2.46
N LYS A 158 0.16 27.64 3.31
CA LYS A 158 1.47 26.99 3.46
C LYS A 158 1.38 25.54 3.97
N MET A 159 0.28 25.13 4.60
CA MET A 159 0.12 23.81 5.19
C MET A 159 -0.24 22.70 4.17
N LYS A 160 -0.47 23.07 2.89
CA LYS A 160 -0.73 22.13 1.77
C LYS A 160 0.49 21.26 1.41
N LYS A 161 1.69 21.57 1.93
CA LYS A 161 2.95 20.87 1.65
C LYS A 161 3.78 20.65 2.92
N ARG A 162 3.23 20.09 4.00
CA ARG A 162 4.07 19.77 5.17
C ARG A 162 5.11 18.70 4.82
N THR A 163 6.35 19.12 4.60
CA THR A 163 7.54 18.27 4.60
C THR A 163 8.05 18.14 6.04
N ALA A 164 8.95 17.19 6.28
CA ALA A 164 9.59 17.03 7.59
C ALA A 164 10.37 18.28 8.05
N GLU A 165 10.67 19.21 7.13
CA GLU A 165 11.37 20.48 7.37
C GLU A 165 10.45 21.54 7.98
N ASP A 166 9.17 21.59 7.60
CA ASP A 166 8.18 22.52 8.21
C ASP A 166 7.92 22.21 9.69
N VAL A 167 8.14 20.96 10.10
CA VAL A 167 8.03 20.53 11.50
C VAL A 167 9.21 21.09 12.33
N SER A 168 10.36 21.39 11.72
CA SER A 168 11.49 22.04 12.40
C SER A 168 11.20 23.49 12.82
N LEU A 169 10.26 24.18 12.14
CA LEU A 169 9.84 25.54 12.51
C LEU A 169 8.87 25.57 13.71
N LEU A 170 8.33 24.43 14.14
CA LEU A 170 7.32 24.33 15.20
C LEU A 170 7.91 24.21 16.61
N GLY A 171 9.21 24.44 16.80
CA GLY A 171 9.82 24.55 18.14
C GLY A 171 9.86 23.25 18.96
N LEU A 172 9.55 22.09 18.37
CA LEU A 172 9.48 20.79 19.06
C LEU A 172 10.86 20.19 19.45
N ASP A 173 11.96 20.93 19.28
CA ASP A 173 13.35 20.50 19.53
C ASP A 173 13.80 20.63 21.00
N GLY A 174 12.87 20.64 21.96
CA GLY A 174 13.22 20.51 23.38
C GLY A 174 13.87 21.75 24.00
N ARG A 175 13.67 22.95 23.44
CA ARG A 175 13.96 24.22 24.15
C ARG A 175 13.01 24.37 25.35
N PRO A 176 13.43 25.04 26.44
CA PRO A 176 12.60 25.23 27.63
C PRO A 176 11.28 25.92 27.25
N ARG A 177 10.16 25.29 27.67
CA ARG A 177 8.78 25.69 27.39
C ARG A 177 8.55 27.15 27.77
N ARG A 178 8.03 27.95 26.84
CA ARG A 178 7.29 29.16 27.20
C ARG A 178 5.83 28.80 27.36
N GLU A 179 5.11 29.51 28.23
CA GLU A 179 3.74 29.18 28.63
C GLU A 179 2.70 29.27 27.49
N ASP A 180 3.09 29.84 26.33
CA ASP A 180 2.25 30.05 25.14
C ASP A 180 2.42 29.01 24.00
N ASP A 181 2.92 27.79 24.27
CA ASP A 181 3.14 26.76 23.23
C ASP A 181 1.85 26.00 22.81
N THR A 182 0.75 26.71 22.57
CA THR A 182 -0.52 26.13 22.07
C THR A 182 -0.33 25.46 20.69
N ALA A 183 0.49 26.05 19.82
CA ALA A 183 0.78 25.54 18.47
C ALA A 183 1.53 24.18 18.46
N GLY A 184 2.35 23.91 19.48
CA GLY A 184 3.08 22.65 19.61
C GLY A 184 2.18 21.49 20.03
N LEU A 185 1.21 21.77 20.92
CA LEU A 185 0.20 20.81 21.36
C LEU A 185 -0.75 20.44 20.20
N GLU A 186 -1.20 21.43 19.42
CA GLU A 186 -2.05 21.19 18.23
C GLU A 186 -1.36 20.32 17.16
N ALA A 187 -0.05 20.51 16.95
CA ALA A 187 0.73 19.72 15.99
C ALA A 187 0.88 18.26 16.43
N VAL A 188 1.06 18.02 17.73
CA VAL A 188 1.12 16.68 18.32
C VAL A 188 -0.23 15.98 18.22
N GLU A 189 -1.33 16.67 18.53
CA GLU A 189 -2.68 16.12 18.37
C GLU A 189 -2.99 15.80 16.91
N GLU A 190 -2.60 16.66 15.97
CA GLU A 190 -2.81 16.39 14.55
C GLU A 190 -1.97 15.19 14.09
N ALA A 191 -0.71 15.08 14.52
CA ALA A 191 0.11 13.91 14.23
C ALA A 191 -0.55 12.63 14.77
N GLN A 192 -1.11 12.65 16.00
CA GLN A 192 -1.83 11.53 16.60
C GLN A 192 -3.13 11.18 15.86
N ARG A 193 -3.90 12.16 15.39
CA ARG A 193 -5.11 11.92 14.56
C ARG A 193 -4.75 11.28 13.23
N GLN A 194 -3.69 11.77 12.57
CA GLN A 194 -3.20 11.20 11.32
C GLN A 194 -2.68 9.77 11.53
N LEU A 195 -1.98 9.54 12.64
CA LEU A 195 -1.51 8.23 13.08
C LEU A 195 -2.64 7.23 13.15
N HIS A 196 -3.66 7.57 13.92
CA HIS A 196 -4.79 6.69 14.18
C HIS A 196 -5.54 6.35 12.88
N ARG A 197 -5.74 7.33 12.00
CA ARG A 197 -6.38 7.10 10.69
C ARG A 197 -5.59 6.14 9.79
N LEU A 198 -4.26 6.27 9.77
CA LEU A 198 -3.40 5.41 8.96
C LEU A 198 -3.34 3.98 9.53
N GLU A 199 -3.19 3.83 10.84
CA GLU A 199 -3.12 2.52 11.49
C GLU A 199 -4.42 1.70 11.34
N VAL A 200 -5.58 2.35 11.52
CA VAL A 200 -6.89 1.72 11.32
C VAL A 200 -7.05 1.28 9.86
N GLY A 201 -6.50 2.07 8.91
CA GLY A 201 -6.48 1.68 7.50
C GLY A 201 -5.56 0.51 7.20
N PHE A 202 -4.45 0.36 7.92
CA PHE A 202 -3.42 -0.64 7.66
C PHE A 202 -3.66 -2.00 8.30
N GLN A 203 -4.35 -2.08 9.44
CA GLN A 203 -4.62 -3.35 10.12
C GLN A 203 -5.31 -4.37 9.19
N GLY A 204 -6.32 -3.94 8.43
CA GLY A 204 -7.00 -4.82 7.48
C GLY A 204 -6.17 -5.14 6.23
N LEU A 205 -5.33 -4.21 5.79
CA LEU A 205 -4.57 -4.34 4.54
C LEU A 205 -3.42 -5.33 4.65
N GLU A 206 -2.73 -5.41 5.79
CA GLU A 206 -1.63 -6.36 5.98
C GLU A 206 -2.08 -7.82 5.86
N ALA A 207 -3.18 -8.18 6.53
CA ALA A 207 -3.72 -9.54 6.48
C ALA A 207 -4.16 -9.91 5.05
N GLY A 208 -4.85 -8.99 4.36
CA GLY A 208 -5.24 -9.18 2.96
C GLY A 208 -4.02 -9.30 2.03
N LEU A 209 -2.97 -8.50 2.25
CA LEU A 209 -1.72 -8.57 1.49
C LEU A 209 -0.98 -9.89 1.71
N GLU A 210 -0.92 -10.37 2.94
CA GLU A 210 -0.27 -11.65 3.25
C GLU A 210 -1.04 -12.83 2.65
N ALA A 211 -2.38 -12.79 2.68
CA ALA A 211 -3.22 -13.78 2.01
C ALA A 211 -2.99 -13.75 0.49
N ALA A 212 -3.03 -12.56 -0.13
CA ALA A 212 -2.79 -12.40 -1.56
C ALA A 212 -1.38 -12.87 -1.97
N PHE A 213 -0.35 -12.53 -1.19
CA PHE A 213 1.02 -12.97 -1.42
C PHE A 213 1.13 -14.50 -1.42
N ARG A 214 0.58 -15.16 -0.39
CA ARG A 214 0.60 -16.63 -0.30
C ARG A 214 -0.13 -17.28 -1.48
N ARG A 215 -1.27 -16.73 -1.88
CA ARG A 215 -2.04 -17.23 -3.04
C ARG A 215 -1.30 -17.05 -4.36
N LEU A 216 -0.65 -15.91 -4.56
CA LEU A 216 0.19 -15.65 -5.73
C LEU A 216 1.37 -16.63 -5.81
N VAL A 217 2.05 -16.89 -4.70
CA VAL A 217 3.15 -17.88 -4.64
C VAL A 217 2.62 -19.29 -4.96
N GLN A 218 1.51 -19.71 -4.35
CA GLN A 218 0.90 -21.01 -4.64
C GLN A 218 0.52 -21.15 -6.11
N HIS A 219 -0.11 -20.12 -6.68
CA HIS A 219 -0.49 -20.10 -8.09
C HIS A 219 0.74 -20.20 -9.01
N ARG A 220 1.82 -19.48 -8.69
CA ARG A 220 3.09 -19.56 -9.41
C ARG A 220 3.66 -20.98 -9.40
N VAL A 221 3.66 -21.65 -8.24
CA VAL A 221 4.12 -23.04 -8.13
C VAL A 221 3.27 -23.97 -9.00
N LEU A 222 1.95 -23.80 -9.02
CA LEU A 222 1.06 -24.59 -9.87
C LEU A 222 1.38 -24.40 -11.36
N LEU A 223 1.59 -23.17 -11.82
CA LEU A 223 1.94 -22.87 -13.20
C LEU A 223 3.33 -23.40 -13.57
N LEU A 224 4.33 -23.29 -12.69
CA LEU A 224 5.66 -23.85 -12.90
C LEU A 224 5.60 -25.37 -13.05
N ASN A 225 4.81 -26.05 -12.23
CA ASN A 225 4.61 -27.49 -12.31
C ASN A 225 3.98 -27.93 -13.64
N ILE A 226 3.15 -27.09 -14.27
CA ILE A 226 2.57 -27.36 -15.60
C ILE A 226 3.64 -27.22 -16.69
N LEU A 227 4.57 -26.26 -16.56
CA LEU A 227 5.65 -26.08 -17.53
C LEU A 227 6.76 -27.14 -17.41
N SER A 228 6.87 -27.80 -16.26
CA SER A 228 7.86 -28.85 -16.01
C SER A 228 7.36 -30.27 -16.31
N GLN A 229 6.09 -30.44 -16.69
CA GLN A 229 5.47 -31.71 -17.09
C GLN A 229 5.59 -31.93 -18.58
#